data_AF-A0A352YZX8-F1
#
_entry.id   AF-A0A352YZX8-F1
#
_cell.length_a   1.000
_cell.length_b   1.000
_cell.length_c   1.000
_cell.angle_alpha   90.00
_cell.angle_beta   90.00
_cell.angle_gamma   90.00
#
_symmetry.space_group_name_H-M   'P 1'
#
loop_
_entity.id
_entity.type
_entity.pdbx_description
1 polymer ?
#
loop_
_entity_poly.entity_id
_entity_poly.type
_entity_poly.pdbx_seq_one_letter_code
_entity_poly.pdbx_strand_id
1 'polypeptide(L)'
;YGSPTEGDWVAWVGTYDDLVNRREGQYRIRIKDNKNGWDTTYPAVEVLPDGTIVTTTYGHWIKGEQPYILSVRFNLKEIDEKAEKLK
;
A
#
# COMPACT_ATOMS: atom_id res chain seq x y z
N TYR A 1 13.92 5.33 9.96
CA TYR A 1 13.92 3.94 10.44
C TYR A 1 13.03 3.85 11.66
N GLY A 2 12.29 2.75 11.82
CA GLY A 2 11.39 2.56 12.96
C GLY A 2 9.90 2.75 12.67
N SER A 3 9.47 2.66 11.41
CA SER A 3 8.04 2.46 11.14
C SER A 3 7.67 1.02 11.51
N PRO A 4 6.53 0.76 12.16
CA PRO A 4 6.10 -0.61 12.48
C PRO A 4 5.80 -1.46 11.24
N THR A 5 5.76 -0.84 10.06
CA THR A 5 5.52 -1.47 8.76
C THR A 5 6.66 -1.19 7.77
N GLU A 6 7.89 -1.00 8.27
CA GLU A 6 9.05 -0.82 7.39
C GLU A 6 9.33 -2.10 6.60
N GLY A 7 9.62 -1.96 5.30
CA GLY A 7 9.81 -3.08 4.39
C GLY A 7 8.51 -3.74 3.87
N ASP A 8 7.33 -3.25 4.28
CA ASP A 8 6.05 -3.75 3.80
C ASP A 8 5.60 -3.15 2.48
N TRP A 9 4.55 -3.74 1.90
CA TRP A 9 3.79 -3.10 0.83
C TRP A 9 2.78 -2.11 1.40
N VAL A 10 3.08 -0.81 1.25
CA VAL A 10 2.27 0.28 1.77
C VAL A 10 1.92 1.27 0.66
N ALA A 11 0.68 1.76 0.66
CA ALA A 11 0.27 2.93 -0.10
C ALA A 11 0.07 4.13 0.82
N TRP A 12 0.45 5.32 0.35
CA TRP A 12 0.20 6.59 1.02
C TRP A 12 -0.92 7.33 0.30
N VAL A 13 -1.89 7.86 1.07
CA VAL A 13 -3.02 8.62 0.54
C VAL A 13 -2.94 10.04 1.11
N GLY A 14 -2.89 11.03 0.22
CA GLY A 14 -2.81 12.44 0.57
C GLY A 14 -2.84 13.31 -0.67
N THR A 15 -2.67 14.62 -0.48
CA THR A 15 -2.66 15.58 -1.57
C THR A 15 -1.25 15.86 -2.08
N TYR A 16 -1.14 16.46 -3.27
CA TYR A 16 0.16 16.93 -3.76
C TYR A 16 0.81 17.95 -2.80
N ASP A 17 0.01 18.82 -2.17
CA ASP A 17 0.54 19.78 -1.19
C ASP A 17 1.09 19.08 0.06
N ASP A 18 0.46 17.98 0.50
CA ASP A 18 0.99 17.17 1.61
C ASP A 18 2.35 16.57 1.25
N LEU A 19 2.49 16.09 0.02
CA LEU A 19 3.75 15.53 -0.48
C LEU A 19 4.86 16.58 -0.50
N VAL A 20 4.59 17.76 -1.09
CA VAL A 20 5.56 18.86 -1.20
C VAL A 20 6.00 19.36 0.17
N ASN A 21 5.07 19.48 1.11
CA ASN A 21 5.34 19.98 2.46
C ASN A 21 5.69 18.88 3.47
N ARG A 22 5.84 17.63 3.03
CA ARG A 22 6.21 16.47 3.88
C ARG A 22 5.27 16.25 5.06
N ARG A 23 3.96 16.41 4.85
CA ARG A 23 2.93 16.14 5.85
C ARG A 23 2.50 14.67 5.82
N GLU A 24 1.82 14.23 6.88
CA GLU A 24 1.42 12.83 7.02
C GLU A 24 0.38 12.38 5.96
N GLY A 25 -0.28 13.31 5.29
CA GLY A 25 -1.39 13.02 4.37
C GLY A 25 -2.65 12.63 5.13
N GLN A 26 -3.56 11.93 4.45
CA GLN A 26 -4.84 11.49 5.02
C GLN A 26 -4.67 10.20 5.82
N TYR A 27 -4.00 9.19 5.25
CA TYR A 27 -3.66 7.93 5.92
C TYR A 27 -2.67 7.10 5.09
N ARG A 28 -2.25 5.96 5.65
CA ARG A 28 -1.46 4.92 4.97
C ARG A 28 -2.24 3.61 4.96
N ILE A 29 -2.19 2.89 3.84
CA ILE A 29 -2.78 1.56 3.69
C ILE A 29 -1.65 0.54 3.72
N ARG A 30 -1.64 -0.36 4.71
CA ARG A 30 -0.77 -1.54 4.67
C ARG A 30 -1.42 -2.60 3.77
N ILE A 31 -1.01 -2.66 2.50
CA ILE A 31 -1.56 -3.57 1.49
C ILE A 31 -1.17 -5.00 1.83
N LYS A 32 0.12 -5.24 2.12
CA LYS A 32 0.60 -6.56 2.49
C LYS A 32 1.83 -6.49 3.39
N ASP A 33 1.81 -7.35 4.40
CA ASP A 33 2.95 -7.64 5.29
C ASP A 33 3.98 -8.51 4.54
N ASN A 34 5.18 -7.95 4.32
CA ASN A 34 6.31 -8.61 3.68
C ASN A 34 7.14 -9.36 4.73
N LYS A 35 7.53 -10.59 4.40
CA LYS A 35 8.24 -11.50 5.32
C LYS A 35 9.75 -11.52 5.10
N ASN A 36 10.28 -10.69 4.20
CA ASN A 36 11.70 -10.65 3.88
C ASN A 36 12.22 -9.23 3.64
N GLY A 37 12.74 -8.60 4.70
CA GLY A 37 13.49 -7.35 4.62
C GLY A 37 12.82 -6.25 3.80
N TRP A 38 13.61 -5.61 2.93
CA TRP A 38 13.20 -4.49 2.08
C TRP A 38 13.05 -4.87 0.61
N ASP A 39 13.25 -6.15 0.26
CA ASP A 39 13.22 -6.63 -1.12
C ASP A 39 11.80 -7.01 -1.55
N THR A 40 11.02 -5.99 -1.88
CA THR A 40 9.61 -6.10 -2.28
C THR A 40 9.11 -4.77 -2.84
N THR A 41 7.88 -4.75 -3.35
CA THR A 41 7.08 -3.52 -3.44
C THR A 41 7.64 -2.48 -4.42
N TYR A 42 7.91 -2.91 -5.66
CA TYR A 42 8.06 -2.00 -6.81
C TYR A 42 6.81 -2.13 -7.69
N PRO A 43 5.64 -1.65 -7.22
CA PRO A 43 4.40 -2.00 -7.86
C PRO A 43 4.20 -1.28 -9.19
N ALA A 44 3.68 -2.01 -10.17
CA ALA A 44 2.86 -1.39 -11.20
C ALA A 44 1.57 -0.88 -10.55
N VAL A 45 1.09 0.29 -10.97
CA VAL A 45 -0.17 0.88 -10.50
C VAL A 45 -1.00 1.31 -11.70
N GLU A 46 -2.23 0.80 -11.79
CA GLU A 46 -3.20 1.13 -12.84
C GLU A 46 -4.50 1.59 -12.19
N VAL A 47 -5.08 2.66 -12.71
CA VAL A 47 -6.40 3.15 -12.30
C VAL A 47 -7.39 2.77 -13.40
N LEU A 48 -8.36 1.93 -13.06
CA LEU A 48 -9.39 1.48 -13.98
C LEU A 48 -10.48 2.56 -14.17
N PRO A 49 -11.33 2.45 -15.22
CA PRO A 49 -12.35 3.46 -15.51
C PRO A 49 -13.36 3.73 -14.38
N ASP A 50 -13.57 2.77 -13.48
CA ASP A 50 -14.46 2.90 -12.32
C ASP A 50 -13.77 3.50 -11.08
N GLY A 51 -12.50 3.91 -11.21
CA GLY A 51 -11.67 4.43 -10.12
C GLY A 51 -11.03 3.35 -9.24
N THR A 52 -11.18 2.06 -9.56
CA THR A 52 -10.46 0.99 -8.88
C THR A 52 -8.97 1.09 -9.16
N ILE A 53 -8.15 1.08 -8.11
CA ILE A 53 -6.70 1.01 -8.20
C ILE A 53 -6.30 -0.47 -8.20
N VAL A 54 -5.57 -0.89 -9.23
CA VAL A 54 -4.91 -2.19 -9.32
C VAL A 54 -3.43 -1.97 -9.10
N THR A 55 -2.84 -2.74 -8.21
CA THR A 55 -1.43 -2.67 -7.92
C THR A 55 -0.81 -4.06 -7.86
N THR A 56 0.32 -4.24 -8.55
CA THR A 56 0.93 -5.56 -8.76
C THR A 56 2.42 -5.49 -8.49
N THR A 57 2.91 -6.34 -7.59
CA THR A 57 4.35 -6.44 -7.25
C THR A 57 4.72 -7.88 -6.87
N TYR A 58 6.02 -8.18 -6.85
CA TYR A 58 6.55 -9.35 -6.17
C TYR A 58 6.81 -9.05 -4.69
N GLY A 59 6.93 -10.11 -3.89
CA GLY A 59 7.41 -10.06 -2.51
C GLY A 59 7.33 -11.41 -1.82
N HIS A 60 7.79 -11.47 -0.57
CA HIS A 60 7.73 -12.68 0.26
C HIS A 60 6.51 -12.59 1.18
N TRP A 61 5.40 -13.14 0.74
CA TRP A 61 4.11 -12.92 1.43
C TRP A 61 3.79 -13.95 2.51
N ILE A 62 4.45 -15.10 2.46
CA ILE A 62 4.29 -16.23 3.36
C ILE A 62 5.68 -16.65 3.84
N LYS A 63 5.84 -16.85 5.15
CA LYS A 63 7.13 -17.19 5.76
C LYS A 63 7.55 -18.60 5.34
N GLY A 64 8.79 -18.74 4.86
CA GLY A 64 9.35 -20.02 4.44
C GLY A 64 9.02 -20.42 2.99
N GLU A 65 8.17 -19.65 2.32
CA GLU A 65 7.80 -19.88 0.92
C GLU A 65 8.63 -19.02 -0.03
N GLN A 66 8.69 -19.45 -1.30
CA GLN A 66 9.29 -18.67 -2.38
C GLN A 66 8.47 -17.39 -2.64
N PRO A 67 9.12 -16.30 -3.11
CA PRO A 67 8.40 -15.08 -3.43
C PRO A 67 7.47 -15.29 -4.63
N TYR A 68 6.37 -14.56 -4.66
CA TYR A 68 5.42 -14.62 -5.77
C TYR A 68 4.83 -13.25 -6.09
N ILE A 69 4.31 -13.12 -7.30
CA ILE A 69 3.63 -11.91 -7.75
C ILE A 69 2.23 -11.89 -7.15
N LEU A 70 1.86 -10.77 -6.54
CA LEU A 70 0.53 -10.52 -6.00
C LEU A 70 -0.05 -9.27 -6.64
N SER A 71 -1.31 -9.36 -7.07
CA SER A 71 -2.09 -8.20 -7.52
C SER A 71 -3.19 -7.94 -6.51
N VAL A 72 -3.29 -6.69 -6.05
CA VAL A 72 -4.34 -6.22 -5.14
C VAL A 72 -5.15 -5.15 -5.85
N ARG A 73 -6.47 -5.18 -5.65
CA ARG A 73 -7.41 -4.20 -6.20
C ARG A 73 -8.19 -3.58 -5.05
N PHE A 74 -8.31 -2.26 -5.04
CA PHE A 74 -9.11 -1.55 -4.04
C PHE A 74 -9.65 -0.25 -4.62
N ASN A 75 -10.75 0.24 -4.02
CA ASN A 75 -11.32 1.54 -4.34
C ASN A 75 -11.18 2.47 -3.13
N LEU A 76 -10.74 3.72 -3.35
CA LEU A 76 -10.53 4.65 -2.24
C LEU A 76 -11.80 4.95 -1.46
N LYS A 77 -12.97 4.95 -2.10
CA LYS A 77 -14.25 5.16 -1.41
C LYS A 77 -14.46 4.15 -0.26
N GLU A 78 -14.20 2.87 -0.52
CA GLU A 78 -14.34 1.83 0.51
C GLU A 78 -13.29 1.99 1.62
N ILE A 79 -12.07 2.40 1.25
CA ILE A 79 -11.00 2.60 2.22
C ILE A 79 -11.26 3.84 3.09
N ASP A 80 -11.76 4.93 2.52
CA ASP A 80 -12.19 6.13 3.22
C ASP A 80 -13.25 5.78 4.28
N GLU A 81 -14.30 5.04 3.89
CA GLU A 81 -15.35 4.57 4.80
C GLU A 81 -14.81 3.69 5.94
N LYS A 82 -13.75 2.90 5.68
CA LYS A 82 -13.08 2.11 6.74
C LYS A 82 -12.20 2.97 7.63
N ALA A 83 -11.49 3.94 7.07
CA ALA A 83 -10.61 4.84 7.81
C ALA A 83 -11.40 5.72 8.78
N GLU A 84 -12.60 6.17 8.39
CA GLU A 84 -13.50 6.92 9.27
C GLU A 84 -13.95 6.10 10.49
N LYS A 85 -14.14 4.79 10.34
CA LYS A 85 -14.55 3.89 11.44
C LYS A 85 -13.42 3.54 12.41
N LEU A 86 -12.17 3.84 12.05
CA LEU A 86 -10.99 3.62 12.90
C LEU A 86 -10.61 4.86 13.72
N LYS A 87 -11.27 6.00 13.47
CA LYS A 87 -11.17 7.21 14.29
C LYS A 87 -12.07 7.09 15.52
#